data_AF-A0A2E4Z540-F1
#
_entry.id   AF-A0A2E4Z540-F1
#
_cell.length_a   1.000
_cell.length_b   1.000
_cell.length_c   1.000
_cell.angle_alpha   90.00
_cell.angle_beta   90.00
_cell.angle_gamma   90.00
#
_symmetry.space_group_name_H-M   'P 1'
#
loop_
_entity.id
_entity.type
_entity.pdbx_description
1 polymer ?
#
loop_
_entity_poly.entity_id
_entity_poly.type
_entity_poly.pdbx_seq_one_letter_code
_entity_poly.pdbx_strand_id
1 'polypeptide(L)'
;MSDNTANTGDMGGHEEPTRRDFLYLTTGMTAVVGAGAVAWPFIDQMRPDASTLAQASIDVNVSAIEPGMSLTVKWRGKPVFIRNRTDQEVQEAKETPLSELKDPIARNENLKSDATATDLDRSAGEGKENWIVMLGVCTHLGCVPLGQAGEYGGWFCPCHGSVYDTAGRIRKGPAPENLHIPPYAFSSDDVISIG
;
A
#
# COMPACT_ATOMS: atom_id res chain seq x y z
N MET A 1 -53.06 -35.13 -59.56
CA MET A 1 -53.46 -35.15 -58.14
C MET A 1 -52.15 -35.14 -57.38
N SER A 2 -51.42 -34.02 -57.32
CA SER A 2 -51.81 -32.78 -56.62
C SER A 2 -52.18 -33.17 -55.19
N ASP A 3 -51.34 -32.91 -54.19
CA ASP A 3 -51.11 -31.54 -53.76
C ASP A 3 -49.69 -31.18 -53.35
N ASN A 4 -49.42 -29.93 -53.68
CA ASN A 4 -48.27 -29.12 -53.41
C ASN A 4 -48.73 -28.13 -52.33
N THR A 5 -48.18 -28.16 -51.12
CA THR A 5 -48.20 -27.00 -50.22
C THR A 5 -46.86 -26.89 -49.53
N ALA A 6 -46.01 -26.04 -50.11
CA ALA A 6 -45.00 -25.32 -49.38
C ALA A 6 -45.66 -24.63 -48.17
N ASN A 7 -45.11 -24.81 -46.98
CA ASN A 7 -45.25 -23.77 -45.96
C ASN A 7 -43.88 -23.14 -45.76
N THR A 8 -43.87 -21.89 -46.18
CA THR A 8 -42.85 -20.86 -46.07
C THR A 8 -42.35 -20.71 -44.64
N GLY A 9 -41.08 -20.32 -44.52
CA GLY A 9 -40.42 -20.12 -43.24
C GLY A 9 -41.13 -19.13 -42.32
N ASP A 10 -40.90 -19.33 -41.03
CA ASP A 10 -40.93 -18.26 -40.06
C ASP A 10 -39.68 -18.36 -39.19
N MET A 11 -38.82 -17.36 -39.33
CA MET A 11 -37.64 -17.16 -38.52
C MET A 11 -38.06 -16.37 -37.29
N GLY A 12 -37.88 -16.96 -36.11
CA GLY A 12 -37.95 -16.21 -34.85
C GLY A 12 -39.29 -16.27 -34.11
N GLY A 13 -39.75 -17.49 -33.77
CA GLY A 13 -40.76 -17.64 -32.74
C GLY A 13 -40.14 -17.43 -31.36
N HIS A 14 -40.33 -16.26 -30.76
CA HIS A 14 -40.30 -16.17 -29.31
C HIS A 14 -41.50 -16.97 -28.79
N GLU A 15 -41.27 -18.21 -28.41
CA GLU A 15 -42.26 -19.02 -27.68
C GLU A 15 -42.68 -18.23 -26.43
N GLU A 16 -43.98 -18.00 -26.27
CA GLU A 16 -44.53 -17.31 -25.11
C GLU A 16 -44.10 -18.07 -23.84
N PRO A 17 -43.48 -17.39 -22.86
CA PRO A 17 -42.95 -18.05 -21.67
C PRO A 17 -44.03 -18.92 -20.99
N THR A 18 -43.78 -20.22 -20.86
CA THR A 18 -44.76 -21.10 -20.23
C THR A 18 -44.69 -20.97 -18.71
N ARG A 19 -45.76 -21.34 -18.01
CA ARG A 19 -45.77 -21.43 -16.55
C ARG A 19 -44.66 -22.35 -16.01
N ARG A 20 -44.24 -23.33 -16.80
CA ARG A 20 -43.18 -24.28 -16.45
C ARG A 20 -41.80 -23.63 -16.60
N ASP A 21 -41.58 -22.84 -17.65
CA ASP A 21 -40.34 -22.08 -17.82
C ASP A 21 -40.18 -21.04 -16.71
N PHE A 22 -41.26 -20.36 -16.35
CA PHE A 22 -41.28 -19.45 -15.21
C PHE A 22 -40.83 -20.14 -13.91
N LEU A 23 -41.34 -21.35 -13.62
CA LEU A 23 -40.96 -22.11 -12.43
C LEU A 23 -39.50 -22.55 -12.44
N TYR A 24 -38.98 -23.06 -13.57
CA TYR A 24 -37.57 -23.45 -13.68
C TYR A 24 -36.63 -22.25 -13.57
N LEU A 25 -36.93 -21.15 -14.26
CA LEU A 25 -36.13 -19.94 -14.21
C LEU A 25 -36.11 -19.36 -12.79
N THR A 26 -37.28 -19.23 -12.16
CA THR A 26 -37.38 -18.65 -10.82
C THR A 26 -36.67 -19.54 -9.80
N THR A 27 -36.89 -20.86 -9.82
CA THR A 27 -36.25 -21.80 -8.90
C THR A 27 -34.74 -21.84 -9.10
N GLY A 28 -34.27 -21.86 -10.36
CA GLY A 28 -32.85 -21.82 -10.69
C GLY A 28 -32.18 -20.52 -10.21
N MET A 29 -32.82 -19.37 -10.44
CA MET A 29 -32.32 -18.08 -9.96
C MET A 29 -32.30 -18.01 -8.44
N THR A 30 -33.34 -18.49 -7.75
CA THR A 30 -33.36 -18.58 -6.28
C THR A 30 -32.23 -19.45 -5.76
N ALA A 31 -31.96 -20.60 -6.40
CA ALA A 31 -30.87 -21.49 -6.00
C ALA A 31 -29.49 -20.82 -6.17
N VAL A 32 -29.26 -20.14 -7.30
CA VAL A 32 -28.00 -19.41 -7.56
C VAL A 32 -27.79 -18.27 -6.55
N VAL A 33 -28.83 -17.45 -6.34
CA VAL A 33 -28.76 -16.35 -5.36
C VAL A 33 -28.55 -16.89 -3.94
N GLY A 34 -29.26 -17.96 -3.57
CA GLY A 34 -29.10 -18.61 -2.27
C GLY A 34 -27.69 -19.16 -2.07
N ALA A 35 -27.12 -19.82 -3.07
CA ALA A 35 -25.75 -20.31 -3.02
C ALA A 35 -24.73 -19.17 -2.87
N GLY A 36 -24.91 -18.06 -3.61
CA GLY A 36 -24.08 -16.87 -3.47
C GLY A 36 -24.19 -16.23 -2.08
N ALA A 37 -25.41 -16.11 -1.55
CA ALA A 37 -25.68 -15.55 -0.23
C ALA A 37 -25.07 -16.41 0.90
N VAL A 38 -25.01 -17.73 0.72
CA VAL A 38 -24.35 -18.63 1.67
C VAL A 38 -22.83 -18.57 1.52
N ALA A 39 -22.28 -18.57 0.31
CA ALA A 39 -20.84 -18.59 0.09
C ALA A 39 -20.15 -17.28 0.51
N TRP A 40 -20.80 -16.13 0.30
CA TRP A 40 -20.24 -14.80 0.59
C TRP A 40 -19.72 -14.64 2.03
N PRO A 41 -20.48 -14.91 3.11
CA PRO A 41 -19.99 -14.72 4.48
C PRO A 41 -18.78 -15.60 4.83
N PHE A 42 -18.63 -16.78 4.22
CA PHE A 42 -17.44 -17.62 4.43
C PHE A 42 -16.19 -17.07 3.75
N ILE A 43 -16.37 -16.32 2.66
CA ILE A 43 -15.28 -15.58 2.02
C ILE A 43 -14.99 -14.30 2.82
N ASP A 44 -16.04 -13.57 3.21
CA ASP A 44 -15.94 -12.28 3.88
C ASP A 44 -15.33 -12.42 5.29
N GLN A 45 -15.58 -13.51 6.02
CA GLN A 45 -14.95 -13.76 7.34
C GLN A 45 -13.42 -13.92 7.29
N MET A 46 -12.82 -14.13 6.11
CA MET A 46 -11.36 -14.17 5.94
C MET A 46 -10.76 -12.77 5.78
N ARG A 47 -11.58 -11.73 5.62
CA ARG A 47 -11.12 -10.33 5.58
C ARG A 47 -10.74 -9.86 6.99
N PRO A 48 -9.96 -8.77 7.10
CA PRO A 48 -9.68 -8.15 8.38
C PRO A 48 -10.97 -7.80 9.14
N ASP A 49 -11.00 -8.14 10.43
CA ASP A 49 -12.14 -7.87 11.30
C ASP A 49 -12.22 -6.38 11.69
N ALA A 50 -13.34 -5.98 12.30
CA ALA A 50 -13.59 -4.59 12.68
C ALA A 50 -12.52 -4.02 13.65
N SER A 51 -11.96 -4.83 14.55
CA SER A 51 -10.92 -4.37 15.47
C SER A 51 -9.59 -4.10 14.75
N THR A 52 -9.30 -4.85 13.68
CA THR A 52 -8.15 -4.60 12.80
C THR A 52 -8.35 -3.31 11.99
N LEU A 53 -9.56 -3.05 11.48
CA LEU A 53 -9.87 -1.83 10.73
C LEU A 53 -9.93 -0.57 11.61
N ALA A 54 -10.32 -0.71 12.88
CA ALA A 54 -10.44 0.39 13.83
C ALA A 54 -9.10 0.85 14.44
N GLN A 55 -7.95 0.35 13.96
CA GLN A 55 -6.65 0.77 14.50
C GLN A 55 -6.40 2.28 14.28
N ALA A 56 -6.34 2.97 15.42
CA ALA A 56 -6.20 4.40 15.57
C ALA A 56 -4.77 4.90 15.31
N SER A 57 -4.64 6.22 15.31
CA SER A 57 -3.35 6.88 15.34
C SER A 57 -2.59 6.57 16.64
N ILE A 58 -1.27 6.68 16.59
CA ILE A 58 -0.40 6.56 17.76
C ILE A 58 0.45 7.81 17.91
N ASP A 59 0.67 8.24 19.15
CA ASP A 59 1.58 9.33 19.47
C ASP A 59 2.90 8.77 19.99
N VAL A 60 4.00 9.23 19.40
CA VAL A 60 5.35 8.80 19.73
C VAL A 60 6.16 9.99 20.19
N ASN A 61 6.65 9.93 21.42
CA ASN A 61 7.58 10.92 21.95
C ASN A 61 8.99 10.66 21.42
N VAL A 62 9.60 11.68 20.81
CA VAL A 62 10.91 11.61 20.15
C VAL A 62 11.97 12.48 20.82
N SER A 63 11.67 13.08 21.98
CA SER A 63 12.59 13.99 22.71
C SER A 63 13.95 13.37 23.06
N ALA A 64 14.02 12.05 23.22
CA ALA A 64 15.24 11.33 23.57
C ALA A 64 16.07 10.88 22.35
N ILE A 65 15.62 11.16 21.12
CA ILE A 65 16.29 10.71 19.90
C ILE A 65 17.30 11.76 19.44
N GLU A 66 18.58 11.47 19.64
CA GLU A 66 19.68 12.31 19.16
C GLU A 66 19.95 12.11 17.66
N PRO A 67 20.63 13.06 16.98
CA PRO A 67 21.04 12.90 15.60
C PRO A 67 21.83 11.61 15.38
N GLY A 68 21.43 10.83 14.38
CA GLY A 68 21.97 9.51 14.06
C GLY A 68 21.26 8.35 14.76
N MET A 69 20.32 8.60 15.68
CA MET A 69 19.53 7.54 16.33
C MET A 69 18.26 7.19 15.54
N SER A 70 17.84 5.94 15.67
CA SER A 70 16.60 5.42 15.08
C SER A 70 15.74 4.79 16.18
N LEU A 71 14.44 5.09 16.16
CA LEU A 71 13.41 4.43 16.94
C LEU A 71 12.53 3.60 16.00
N THR A 72 12.21 2.37 16.38
CA THR A 72 11.23 1.55 15.66
C THR A 72 10.01 1.35 16.54
N VAL A 73 8.85 1.81 16.07
CA VAL A 73 7.56 1.58 16.72
C VAL A 73 6.69 0.66 15.88
N LYS A 74 5.65 0.08 16.47
CA LYS A 74 4.69 -0.77 15.74
C LYS A 74 3.41 0.02 15.49
N TRP A 75 3.05 0.20 14.23
CA TRP A 75 1.78 0.79 13.80
C TRP A 75 1.11 -0.12 12.77
N ARG A 76 -0.18 -0.41 12.98
CA ARG A 76 -0.95 -1.33 12.15
C ARG A 76 -0.28 -2.68 11.84
N GLY A 77 0.36 -3.26 12.85
CA GLY A 77 1.08 -4.53 12.72
C GLY A 77 2.45 -4.43 12.03
N LYS A 78 2.79 -3.27 11.45
CA LYS A 78 4.01 -3.03 10.70
C LYS A 78 5.00 -2.19 11.53
N PRO A 79 6.32 -2.37 11.36
CA PRO A 79 7.30 -1.46 11.95
C PRO A 79 7.26 -0.11 11.24
N VAL A 80 7.39 0.97 11.99
CA VAL A 80 7.63 2.33 11.51
C VAL A 80 8.97 2.77 12.06
N PHE A 81 9.88 3.14 11.16
CA PHE A 81 11.15 3.75 11.50
C PHE A 81 10.95 5.25 11.66
N ILE A 82 11.40 5.77 12.78
CA ILE A 82 11.51 7.19 13.07
C ILE A 82 12.99 7.45 13.28
N ARG A 83 13.62 8.20 12.39
CA ARG A 83 15.05 8.49 12.46
C ARG A 83 15.27 9.99 12.49
N ASN A 84 16.09 10.41 13.47
CA ASN A 84 16.69 11.73 13.48
C ASN A 84 18.02 11.62 12.74
N ARG A 85 18.09 12.11 11.52
CA ARG A 85 19.28 12.02 10.66
C ARG A 85 20.34 13.02 11.08
N THR A 86 21.61 12.69 10.83
CA THR A 86 22.70 13.66 10.97
C THR A 86 22.70 14.66 9.81
N ASP A 87 23.36 15.81 9.99
CA ASP A 87 23.49 16.80 8.93
C ASP A 87 24.15 16.23 7.67
N GLN A 88 25.11 15.32 7.84
CA GLN A 88 25.76 14.62 6.73
C GLN A 88 24.75 13.74 5.97
N GLU A 89 23.93 12.96 6.67
CA GLU A 89 22.93 12.10 6.03
C GLU A 89 21.87 12.90 5.26
N VAL A 90 21.49 14.06 5.78
CA VAL A 90 20.58 15.01 5.11
C VAL A 90 21.23 15.57 3.85
N GLN A 91 22.49 15.99 3.94
CA GLN A 91 23.22 16.55 2.81
C GLN A 91 23.41 15.51 1.69
N GLU A 92 23.83 14.29 2.02
CA GLU A 92 23.97 13.19 1.07
C GLU A 92 22.64 12.87 0.35
N ALA A 93 21.51 12.91 1.10
CA ALA A 93 20.20 12.70 0.51
C ALA A 93 19.78 13.83 -0.45
N LYS A 94 20.10 15.09 -0.12
CA LYS A 94 19.83 16.27 -0.95
C LYS A 94 20.65 16.30 -2.23
N GLU A 95 21.90 15.82 -2.17
CA GLU A 95 22.82 15.80 -3.31
C GLU A 95 22.50 14.70 -4.33
N THR A 96 21.70 13.70 -3.95
CA THR A 96 21.30 12.61 -4.84
C THR A 96 20.38 13.10 -5.96
N PRO A 97 20.77 13.03 -7.25
CA PRO A 97 19.92 13.44 -8.35
C PRO A 97 18.72 12.52 -8.54
N LEU A 98 17.55 13.08 -8.85
CA LEU A 98 16.32 12.31 -9.10
C LEU A 98 16.49 11.29 -10.25
N SER A 99 17.34 11.59 -11.23
CA SER A 99 17.62 10.70 -12.37
C SER A 99 18.37 9.41 -11.98
N GLU A 100 19.02 9.38 -10.82
CA GLU A 100 19.72 8.19 -10.31
C GLU A 100 18.81 7.30 -9.45
N LEU A 101 17.61 7.77 -9.13
CA LEU A 101 16.67 7.02 -8.33
C LEU A 101 15.92 6.01 -9.19
N LYS A 102 15.79 4.78 -8.69
CA LYS A 102 14.97 3.74 -9.33
C LYS A 102 13.48 4.10 -9.26
N ASP A 103 13.06 4.71 -8.16
CA ASP A 103 11.70 5.21 -7.94
C ASP A 103 11.76 6.74 -7.68
N PRO A 104 11.37 7.57 -8.67
CA PRO A 104 11.43 9.03 -8.54
C PRO A 104 10.23 9.60 -7.75
N ILE A 105 9.33 8.76 -7.22
CA ILE A 105 8.13 9.18 -6.48
C ILE A 105 8.37 9.19 -4.98
N ALA A 106 7.87 10.20 -4.27
CA ALA A 106 8.09 10.39 -2.84
C ALA A 106 7.52 9.26 -1.98
N ARG A 107 6.46 8.58 -2.42
CA ARG A 107 5.71 7.58 -1.62
C ARG A 107 5.30 8.12 -0.25
N ASN A 108 4.87 9.38 -0.22
CA ASN A 108 4.47 10.11 0.98
C ASN A 108 2.97 10.37 0.98
N GLU A 109 2.25 9.71 1.88
CA GLU A 109 0.79 9.84 2.02
C GLU A 109 0.36 11.23 2.51
N ASN A 110 1.28 12.04 3.04
CA ASN A 110 1.03 13.43 3.45
C ASN A 110 1.08 14.42 2.26
N LEU A 111 1.58 13.97 1.10
CA LEU A 111 1.75 14.78 -0.11
C LEU A 111 0.86 14.24 -1.24
N LYS A 112 0.86 14.95 -2.37
CA LYS A 112 0.21 14.44 -3.59
C LYS A 112 0.93 13.17 -4.06
N SER A 113 0.18 12.27 -4.69
CA SER A 113 0.69 10.98 -5.15
C SER A 113 1.82 11.06 -6.19
N ASP A 114 1.92 12.20 -6.89
CA ASP A 114 2.93 12.49 -7.91
C ASP A 114 4.11 13.32 -7.39
N ALA A 115 4.18 13.58 -6.08
CA ALA A 115 5.32 14.25 -5.47
C ALA A 115 6.63 13.49 -5.74
N THR A 116 7.71 14.24 -5.95
CA THR A 116 9.02 13.69 -6.32
C THR A 116 9.80 13.20 -5.11
N ALA A 117 10.67 12.21 -5.29
CA ALA A 117 11.51 11.63 -4.23
C ALA A 117 12.71 12.55 -3.82
N THR A 118 12.46 13.84 -3.69
CA THR A 118 13.43 14.78 -3.12
C THR A 118 13.62 14.50 -1.64
N ASP A 119 14.75 14.92 -1.06
CA ASP A 119 14.98 14.77 0.37
C ASP A 119 13.89 15.47 1.21
N LEU A 120 13.49 16.67 0.79
CA LEU A 120 12.47 17.46 1.47
C LEU A 120 11.12 16.73 1.48
N ASP A 121 10.66 16.26 0.32
CA ASP A 121 9.37 15.55 0.16
C ASP A 121 9.34 14.19 0.89
N ARG A 122 10.52 13.67 1.25
CA ARG A 122 10.71 12.44 2.02
C ARG A 122 10.89 12.66 3.52
N SER A 123 11.12 13.89 3.94
CA SER A 123 11.34 14.29 5.33
C SER A 123 10.06 14.79 6.01
N ALA A 124 10.18 15.30 7.23
CA ALA A 124 9.08 15.97 7.94
C ALA A 124 8.81 17.41 7.50
N GLY A 125 9.43 17.87 6.41
CA GLY A 125 9.22 19.18 5.82
C GLY A 125 10.25 20.22 6.27
N GLU A 126 10.02 21.48 5.86
CA GLU A 126 10.95 22.58 6.10
C GLU A 126 11.19 22.82 7.59
N GLY A 127 12.47 22.91 7.98
CA GLY A 127 12.90 23.06 9.38
C GLY A 127 12.88 21.77 10.21
N LYS A 128 12.42 20.65 9.64
CA LYS A 128 12.48 19.30 10.24
C LYS A 128 13.01 18.28 9.24
N GLU A 129 13.89 18.70 8.33
CA GLU A 129 14.43 17.86 7.26
C GLU A 129 15.21 16.67 7.83
N ASN A 130 15.84 16.81 9.00
CA ASN A 130 16.52 15.72 9.68
C ASN A 130 15.59 14.55 10.04
N TRP A 131 14.29 14.79 10.22
CA TRP A 131 13.34 13.76 10.61
C TRP A 131 12.82 12.98 9.39
N ILE A 132 12.94 11.66 9.46
CA ILE A 132 12.30 10.75 8.52
C ILE A 132 11.45 9.72 9.26
N VAL A 133 10.20 9.57 8.80
CA VAL A 133 9.20 8.65 9.34
C VAL A 133 8.69 7.77 8.22
N MET A 134 8.98 6.47 8.27
CA MET A 134 8.65 5.58 7.17
C MET A 134 8.35 4.16 7.63
N LEU A 135 7.50 3.46 6.89
CA LEU A 135 7.23 2.05 7.11
C LEU A 135 8.52 1.26 6.91
N GLY A 136 8.96 0.54 7.95
CA GLY A 136 10.10 -0.37 7.93
C GLY A 136 9.79 -1.68 7.20
N VAL A 137 9.09 -1.61 6.08
CA VAL A 137 8.57 -2.75 5.32
C VAL A 137 9.14 -2.66 3.92
N CYS A 138 10.08 -3.53 3.60
CA CYS A 138 10.70 -3.59 2.28
C CYS A 138 9.63 -3.78 1.20
N THR A 139 9.64 -2.91 0.18
CA THR A 139 8.63 -2.89 -0.89
C THR A 139 8.76 -4.07 -1.87
N HIS A 140 9.79 -4.91 -1.73
CA HIS A 140 9.86 -6.17 -2.46
C HIS A 140 8.79 -7.16 -1.98
N LEU A 141 8.96 -7.71 -0.77
CA LEU A 141 8.10 -8.77 -0.20
C LEU A 141 7.90 -8.63 1.32
N GLY A 142 8.09 -7.45 1.87
CA GLY A 142 7.64 -7.11 3.24
C GLY A 142 8.60 -7.40 4.39
N CYS A 143 9.81 -7.91 4.14
CA CYS A 143 10.84 -8.04 5.18
C CYS A 143 11.21 -6.68 5.81
N VAL A 144 11.71 -6.69 7.04
CA VAL A 144 12.17 -5.48 7.73
C VAL A 144 13.62 -5.15 7.33
N PRO A 145 13.90 -4.01 6.68
CA PRO A 145 15.27 -3.60 6.38
C PRO A 145 16.07 -3.28 7.65
N LEU A 146 17.34 -3.62 7.67
CA LEU A 146 18.30 -3.26 8.73
C LEU A 146 18.78 -1.83 8.50
N GLY A 147 18.72 -0.98 9.53
CA GLY A 147 19.19 0.41 9.45
C GLY A 147 20.72 0.53 9.52
N GLN A 148 21.23 1.69 9.11
CA GLN A 148 22.65 2.06 9.09
C GLN A 148 23.50 1.00 8.36
N ALA A 149 22.94 0.46 7.28
CA ALA A 149 23.50 -0.67 6.55
C ALA A 149 23.32 -0.52 5.05
N GLY A 150 24.17 -1.22 4.31
CA GLY A 150 24.19 -1.17 2.86
C GLY A 150 25.07 -0.06 2.29
N GLU A 151 25.15 -0.04 0.97
CA GLU A 151 26.11 0.77 0.19
C GLU A 151 25.86 2.29 0.30
N TYR A 152 24.64 2.71 0.67
CA TYR A 152 24.21 4.11 0.69
C TYR A 152 23.91 4.64 2.11
N GLY A 153 24.44 3.99 3.15
CA GLY A 153 24.32 4.45 4.54
C GLY A 153 22.90 4.40 5.15
N GLY A 154 21.88 4.02 4.37
CA GLY A 154 20.49 3.95 4.79
C GLY A 154 20.12 2.58 5.34
N TRP A 155 19.42 1.78 4.53
CA TRP A 155 18.90 0.49 4.95
C TRP A 155 19.24 -0.64 3.99
N PHE A 156 19.48 -1.82 4.56
CA PHE A 156 19.72 -3.05 3.82
C PHE A 156 18.67 -4.12 4.13
N CYS A 157 17.97 -4.62 3.12
CA CYS A 157 17.03 -5.73 3.28
C CYS A 157 17.74 -7.08 3.02
N PRO A 158 17.97 -7.92 4.05
CA PRO A 158 18.76 -9.14 3.92
C PRO A 158 18.07 -10.26 3.15
N CYS A 159 16.74 -10.17 2.95
CA CYS A 159 15.98 -11.24 2.29
C CYS A 159 16.40 -11.44 0.83
N HIS A 160 16.58 -10.35 0.08
CA HIS A 160 16.91 -10.41 -1.35
C HIS A 160 17.87 -9.28 -1.80
N GLY A 161 18.55 -8.63 -0.84
CA GLY A 161 19.61 -7.65 -1.12
C GLY A 161 19.14 -6.30 -1.66
N SER A 162 17.95 -5.83 -1.28
CA SER A 162 17.54 -4.45 -1.62
C SER A 162 18.25 -3.44 -0.72
N VAL A 163 18.73 -2.34 -1.30
CA VAL A 163 19.48 -1.29 -0.60
C VAL A 163 18.77 0.05 -0.76
N TYR A 164 18.53 0.72 0.35
CA TYR A 164 17.90 2.04 0.43
C TYR A 164 18.92 3.07 0.94
N ASP A 165 18.81 4.31 0.48
CA ASP A 165 19.63 5.42 0.97
C ASP A 165 19.10 6.02 2.28
N THR A 166 19.75 7.07 2.78
CA THR A 166 19.42 7.76 4.05
C THR A 166 18.04 8.42 4.06
N ALA A 167 17.39 8.60 2.90
CA ALA A 167 16.00 9.05 2.78
C ALA A 167 15.00 7.89 2.54
N GLY A 168 15.45 6.64 2.70
CA GLY A 168 14.64 5.45 2.50
C GLY A 168 14.28 5.20 1.03
N ARG A 169 15.03 5.77 0.08
CA ARG A 169 14.77 5.62 -1.35
C ARG A 169 15.49 4.39 -1.88
N ILE A 170 14.82 3.60 -2.72
CA ILE A 170 15.40 2.37 -3.28
C ILE A 170 16.49 2.72 -4.30
N ARG A 171 17.70 2.22 -4.05
CA ARG A 171 18.87 2.44 -4.91
C ARG A 171 19.28 1.19 -5.68
N LYS A 172 19.07 0.00 -5.10
CA LYS A 172 19.55 -1.27 -5.68
C LYS A 172 18.71 -2.45 -5.23
N GLY A 173 18.64 -3.48 -6.07
CA GLY A 173 17.98 -4.75 -5.79
C GLY A 173 16.55 -4.85 -6.33
N PRO A 174 15.82 -5.91 -5.96
CA PRO A 174 14.53 -6.25 -6.55
C PRO A 174 13.36 -5.38 -6.07
N ALA A 175 13.46 -4.72 -4.91
CA ALA A 175 12.42 -3.82 -4.43
C ALA A 175 12.07 -2.76 -5.50
N PRO A 176 10.78 -2.60 -5.86
CA PRO A 176 10.38 -1.71 -6.95
C PRO A 176 10.27 -0.23 -6.52
N GLU A 177 10.00 0.02 -5.24
CA GLU A 177 9.59 1.34 -4.75
C GLU A 177 10.36 1.78 -3.49
N ASN A 178 10.35 3.09 -3.21
CA ASN A 178 10.88 3.68 -1.98
C ASN A 178 10.08 3.19 -0.76
N LEU A 179 10.68 3.20 0.43
CA LEU A 179 9.94 2.84 1.66
C LEU A 179 8.80 3.83 1.88
N HIS A 180 7.56 3.34 1.98
CA HIS A 180 6.38 4.19 2.11
C HIS A 180 6.44 5.03 3.39
N ILE A 181 6.03 6.29 3.29
CA ILE A 181 5.84 7.19 4.42
C ILE A 181 4.35 7.16 4.79
N PRO A 182 3.99 6.73 6.01
CA PRO A 182 2.60 6.72 6.46
C PRO A 182 2.07 8.16 6.64
N PRO A 183 0.75 8.37 6.82
CA PRO A 183 0.26 9.65 7.30
C PRO A 183 0.85 9.92 8.69
N TYR A 184 1.46 11.08 8.87
CA TYR A 184 1.98 11.51 10.16
C TYR A 184 2.06 13.03 10.24
N ALA A 185 2.07 13.54 11.47
CA ALA A 185 2.33 14.95 11.74
C ALA A 185 3.04 15.10 13.08
N PHE A 186 3.83 16.16 13.21
CA PHE A 186 4.29 16.61 14.52
C PHE A 186 3.13 17.30 15.24
N SER A 187 2.60 16.67 16.29
CA SER A 187 1.54 17.26 17.13
C SER A 187 2.10 18.28 18.12
N SER A 188 3.39 18.18 18.44
CA SER A 188 4.21 19.18 19.13
C SER A 188 5.66 19.07 18.64
N ASP A 189 6.60 19.80 19.24
CA ASP A 189 8.01 19.76 18.81
C ASP A 189 8.63 18.36 18.97
N ASP A 190 8.23 17.63 20.01
CA ASP A 190 8.80 16.33 20.40
C ASP A 190 7.82 15.16 20.27
N VAL A 191 6.64 15.35 19.68
CA VAL A 191 5.64 14.28 19.53
C VAL A 191 5.21 14.14 18.08
N ILE A 192 5.36 12.93 17.56
CA ILE A 192 4.92 12.54 16.22
C ILE A 192 3.65 11.69 16.36
N SER A 193 2.57 12.16 15.76
CA SER A 193 1.33 11.38 15.60
C SER A 193 1.37 10.65 14.26
N ILE A 194 1.15 9.34 14.27
CA ILE A 194 1.16 8.47 13.07
C ILE A 194 -0.22 7.85 12.91
N GLY A 195 -0.84 8.03 11.74
CA GLY A 195 -2.16 7.49 11.42
C GLY A 195 -3.29 8.51 11.41
#